data_AF-A0A1H0N1M9-F1
#
_entry.id   AF-A0A1H0N1M9-F1
#
_cell.length_a   1.000
_cell.length_b   1.000
_cell.length_c   1.000
_cell.angle_alpha   90.00
_cell.angle_beta   90.00
_cell.angle_gamma   90.00
#
_symmetry.space_group_name_H-M   'P 1'
#
loop_
_entity.id
_entity.type
_entity.pdbx_description
1 polymer ?
#
loop_
_entity_poly.entity_id
_entity_poly.type
_entity_poly.pdbx_seq_one_letter_code
_entity_poly.pdbx_strand_id
1 'polypeptide(L)'
;MDHHLRESTVHPPPTPPALPAGPWVVRGSDGTEITLPAPLGEALEFVADAFVDGASVTLSRHERMVTTQEAADLLGVSRPTLVRMLDHGLIPYDQPGSHRRLRLADVLEHQRRCHHEDPPQT
;
A
#
# COMPACT_ATOMS: atom_id res chain seq x y z
N MET A 1 37.79 -1.74 3.21
CA MET A 1 37.07 -2.76 2.43
C MET A 1 35.60 -2.35 2.47
N ASP A 2 35.26 -1.38 1.65
CA ASP A 2 33.99 -0.68 1.67
C ASP A 2 32.98 -1.47 0.84
N HIS A 3 31.97 -2.02 1.52
CA HIS A 3 30.79 -2.58 0.88
C HIS A 3 29.96 -1.42 0.32
N HIS A 4 30.11 -1.14 -0.98
CA HIS A 4 29.18 -0.30 -1.71
C HIS A 4 27.78 -0.92 -1.63
N LEU A 5 26.92 -0.33 -0.79
CA LEU A 5 25.48 -0.51 -0.85
C LEU A 5 25.03 0.08 -2.19
N ARG A 6 24.66 -0.78 -3.14
CA ARG A 6 24.03 -0.34 -4.38
C ARG A 6 22.69 0.29 -4.02
N GLU A 7 22.62 1.61 -4.00
CA GLU A 7 21.36 2.34 -4.10
C GLU A 7 20.71 1.89 -5.41
N SER A 8 19.70 1.03 -5.31
CA SER A 8 18.84 0.72 -6.44
C SER A 8 17.97 1.95 -6.66
N THR A 9 18.45 2.87 -7.48
CA THR A 9 17.62 3.94 -8.03
C THR A 9 16.53 3.27 -8.85
N VAL A 10 15.35 3.07 -8.24
CA VAL A 10 14.12 2.84 -8.99
C VAL A 10 13.90 4.10 -9.79
N HIS A 11 14.28 4.06 -11.06
CA HIS A 11 13.86 5.07 -12.03
C HIS A 11 12.32 5.08 -11.98
N PRO A 12 11.67 6.24 -11.77
CA PRO A 12 10.21 6.28 -11.83
C PRO A 12 9.81 5.71 -13.19
N PRO A 13 8.89 4.73 -13.25
CA PRO A 13 8.47 4.18 -14.54
C PRO A 13 8.03 5.33 -15.45
N PRO A 14 8.27 5.26 -16.78
CA PRO A 14 7.64 6.21 -17.68
C PRO A 14 6.14 6.22 -17.38
N THR A 15 5.53 7.41 -17.27
CA THR A 15 4.10 7.59 -17.03
C THR A 15 3.35 6.61 -17.94
N PRO A 16 2.75 5.54 -17.39
CA PRO A 16 2.06 4.58 -18.23
C PRO A 16 0.87 5.30 -18.88
N PRO A 17 0.54 4.99 -20.14
CA PRO A 17 -0.67 5.53 -20.74
C PRO A 17 -1.87 5.12 -19.87
N ALA A 18 -2.84 6.03 -19.74
CA ALA A 18 -4.09 5.74 -19.07
C ALA A 18 -4.70 4.47 -19.67
N LEU A 19 -5.06 3.51 -18.81
CA LEU A 19 -5.66 2.26 -19.26
C LEU A 19 -7.08 2.56 -19.78
N PRO A 20 -7.47 2.05 -20.97
CA PRO A 20 -8.81 2.25 -21.49
C PRO A 20 -9.83 1.50 -20.63
N ALA A 21 -11.07 1.98 -20.51
CA ALA A 21 -12.10 1.27 -19.75
C ALA A 21 -12.30 -0.18 -20.25
N GLY A 22 -12.50 -1.11 -19.30
CA GLY A 22 -12.61 -2.55 -19.54
C GLY A 22 -13.81 -2.99 -20.42
N PRO A 23 -13.90 -4.29 -20.75
CA PRO A 23 -13.17 -5.41 -20.14
C PRO A 23 -11.78 -5.65 -20.72
N TRP A 24 -10.86 -6.15 -19.88
CA TRP A 24 -9.48 -6.45 -20.27
C TRP A 24 -9.19 -7.94 -20.37
N VAL A 25 -8.18 -8.27 -21.17
CA VAL A 25 -7.68 -9.62 -21.35
C VAL A 25 -6.18 -9.63 -21.04
N VAL A 26 -5.74 -10.57 -20.21
CA VAL A 26 -4.32 -10.84 -20.00
C VAL A 26 -3.94 -12.04 -20.84
N ARG A 27 -2.86 -11.89 -21.60
CA ARG A 27 -2.28 -12.93 -22.41
C ARG A 27 -1.04 -13.50 -21.71
N GLY A 28 -1.08 -14.78 -21.38
CA GLY A 28 0.06 -15.53 -20.88
C GLY A 28 1.15 -15.70 -21.95
N SER A 29 2.37 -16.01 -21.52
CA SER A 29 3.50 -16.28 -22.43
C SER A 29 3.30 -17.55 -23.27
N ASP A 30 2.40 -18.43 -22.83
CA ASP A 30 1.92 -19.62 -23.52
C ASP A 30 0.82 -19.31 -24.56
N GLY A 31 0.39 -18.06 -24.68
CA GLY A 31 -0.67 -17.62 -25.58
C GLY A 31 -2.07 -17.81 -25.04
N THR A 32 -2.22 -18.34 -23.81
CA THR A 32 -3.52 -18.45 -23.14
C THR A 32 -4.04 -17.06 -22.80
N GLU A 33 -5.29 -16.79 -23.15
CA GLU A 33 -5.95 -15.53 -22.85
C GLU A 33 -6.97 -15.73 -21.73
N ILE A 34 -6.86 -14.90 -20.69
CA ILE A 34 -7.82 -14.87 -19.59
C ILE A 34 -8.51 -13.52 -19.58
N THR A 35 -9.84 -13.52 -19.54
CA THR A 35 -10.59 -12.30 -19.24
C THR A 35 -10.31 -11.93 -17.79
N LEU A 36 -9.87 -10.70 -17.59
CA LEU A 36 -9.53 -10.20 -16.27
C LEU A 36 -10.83 -10.01 -15.45
N PRO A 37 -10.94 -10.56 -14.23
CA PRO A 37 -12.08 -10.28 -13.36
C PRO A 37 -12.20 -8.78 -13.10
N ALA A 38 -13.43 -8.25 -13.05
CA ALA A 38 -13.68 -6.82 -12.85
C ALA A 38 -12.89 -6.20 -11.67
N PRO A 39 -12.82 -6.82 -10.47
CA PRO A 39 -12.07 -6.25 -9.35
C PRO A 39 -10.57 -6.09 -9.62
N LEU A 40 -9.99 -6.96 -10.45
CA LEU A 40 -8.58 -6.87 -10.82
C LEU A 40 -8.35 -5.80 -11.89
N GLY A 41 -9.34 -5.54 -12.74
CA GLY A 41 -9.33 -4.44 -13.71
C GLY A 41 -9.37 -3.10 -13.00
N GLU A 42 -10.32 -2.92 -12.11
CA GLU A 42 -10.45 -1.72 -11.26
C GLU A 42 -9.16 -1.45 -10.46
N ALA A 43 -8.55 -2.49 -9.88
CA ALA A 43 -7.29 -2.35 -9.17
C ALA A 43 -6.16 -1.85 -10.09
N LEU A 44 -6.07 -2.36 -11.32
CA LEU A 44 -5.06 -1.92 -12.28
C LEU A 44 -5.36 -0.51 -12.84
N GLU A 45 -6.62 -0.12 -13.02
CA GLU A 45 -7.01 1.26 -13.33
C GLU A 45 -6.49 2.21 -12.24
N PHE A 46 -6.73 1.88 -10.98
CA PHE A 46 -6.23 2.65 -9.82
C PHE A 46 -4.69 2.74 -9.79
N VAL A 47 -3.98 1.65 -10.07
CA VAL A 47 -2.51 1.66 -10.13
C VAL A 47 -1.99 2.51 -11.29
N ALA A 48 -2.64 2.44 -12.45
CA ALA A 48 -2.26 3.25 -13.60
C ALA A 48 -2.44 4.74 -13.33
N ASP A 49 -3.55 5.13 -12.72
CA ASP A 49 -3.84 6.51 -12.30
C ASP A 49 -2.79 7.02 -11.29
N ALA A 50 -2.48 6.22 -10.27
CA ALA A 50 -1.43 6.55 -9.30
C ALA A 50 -0.05 6.77 -9.96
N PHE A 51 0.28 6.01 -11.01
CA PHE A 51 1.52 6.22 -11.76
C PHE A 51 1.49 7.46 -12.65
N VAL A 52 0.31 7.87 -13.14
CA VAL A 52 0.15 9.16 -13.85
C VAL A 52 0.50 10.32 -12.92
N ASP A 53 0.09 10.24 -11.65
CA ASP A 53 0.37 11.23 -10.61
C ASP A 53 1.80 11.16 -10.04
N GLY A 54 2.63 10.24 -10.53
CA GLY A 54 4.00 10.03 -10.04
C GLY A 54 4.07 9.40 -8.64
N ALA A 55 2.97 8.83 -8.15
CA ALA A 55 2.91 8.13 -6.88
C ALA A 55 3.56 6.75 -6.98
N SER A 56 4.15 6.28 -5.87
CA SER A 56 4.63 4.91 -5.74
C SER A 56 3.51 4.01 -5.21
N VAL A 57 3.33 2.85 -5.86
CA VAL A 57 2.31 1.86 -5.48
C VAL A 57 2.98 0.66 -4.83
N THR A 58 2.45 0.22 -3.69
CA THR A 58 2.90 -1.01 -3.01
C THR A 58 1.76 -2.02 -2.95
N LEU A 59 2.00 -3.22 -3.50
CA LEU A 59 1.10 -4.36 -3.34
C LEU A 59 1.54 -5.21 -2.15
N SER A 60 0.61 -5.56 -1.25
CA SER A 60 0.89 -6.37 -0.07
C SER A 60 -0.32 -7.21 0.33
N ARG A 61 -0.05 -8.36 0.94
CA ARG A 61 -1.07 -9.24 1.52
C ARG A 61 -1.62 -8.65 2.81
N HIS A 62 -2.92 -8.75 3.03
CA HIS A 62 -3.61 -8.20 4.21
C HIS A 62 -3.10 -8.79 5.52
N GLU A 63 -2.78 -10.09 5.53
CA GLU A 63 -2.25 -10.80 6.71
C GLU A 63 -0.79 -10.44 7.06
N ARG A 64 -0.14 -9.56 6.30
CA ARG A 64 1.22 -9.12 6.60
C ARG A 64 1.26 -8.41 7.96
N MET A 65 2.15 -8.85 8.84
CA MET A 65 2.48 -8.10 10.05
C MET A 65 3.50 -7.01 9.74
N VAL A 66 3.27 -5.81 10.25
CA VAL A 66 4.16 -4.66 10.11
C VAL A 66 4.72 -4.24 11.48
N THR A 67 5.92 -3.69 11.47
CA THR A 67 6.53 -3.06 12.64
C THR A 67 5.79 -1.78 13.01
N THR A 68 6.00 -1.30 14.24
CA THR A 68 5.50 0.02 14.66
C THR A 68 6.10 1.16 13.83
N GLN A 69 7.26 0.97 13.21
CA GLN A 69 7.85 2.01 12.39
C GLN A 69 7.19 2.05 11.00
N GLU A 70 7.09 0.90 10.34
CA GLU A 70 6.36 0.77 9.07
C GLU A 70 4.90 1.25 9.19
N ALA A 71 4.21 0.91 10.28
CA ALA A 71 2.85 1.39 10.51
C ALA A 71 2.78 2.92 10.70
N ALA A 72 3.78 3.54 11.33
CA ALA A 72 3.82 4.98 11.50
C ALA A 72 4.06 5.69 10.16
N ASP A 73 4.96 5.13 9.34
CA ASP A 73 5.24 5.61 8.00
C ASP A 73 4.00 5.52 7.10
N LEU A 74 3.25 4.40 7.16
CA LEU A 74 2.00 4.20 6.42
C LEU A 74 0.90 5.20 6.81
N LEU A 75 0.82 5.55 8.10
CA LEU A 75 -0.17 6.49 8.63
C LEU A 75 0.27 7.95 8.50
N GLY A 76 1.50 8.23 8.07
CA GLY A 76 2.04 9.59 7.98
C GLY A 76 2.20 10.27 9.35
N VAL A 77 2.39 9.50 10.43
CA VAL A 77 2.52 10.03 11.80
C VAL A 77 3.88 9.68 12.42
N SER A 78 4.26 10.39 13.47
CA SER A 78 5.48 10.03 14.20
C SER A 78 5.32 8.70 14.95
N ARG A 79 6.40 7.91 15.05
CA ARG A 79 6.39 6.65 15.83
C ARG A 79 5.91 6.86 17.28
N PRO A 80 6.32 7.90 18.03
CA PRO A 80 5.76 8.18 19.36
C PRO A 80 4.24 8.41 19.34
N THR A 81 3.71 9.10 18.32
CA THR A 81 2.27 9.27 18.14
C THR A 81 1.57 7.93 17.97
N LEU A 82 2.09 7.08 17.07
CA LEU A 82 1.51 5.75 16.87
C LEU A 82 1.53 4.92 18.16
N VAL A 83 2.63 4.93 18.92
CA VAL A 83 2.71 4.19 20.19
C VAL A 83 1.59 4.62 21.14
N ARG A 84 1.32 5.94 21.26
CA ARG A 84 0.20 6.45 22.08
C ARG A 84 -1.16 5.94 21.57
N MET A 85 -1.36 5.89 20.27
CA MET A 85 -2.60 5.37 19.68
C MET A 85 -2.80 3.88 20.00
N LEU A 86 -1.72 3.09 19.99
CA LEU A 86 -1.75 1.68 20.39
C LEU A 86 -2.01 1.51 21.88
N ASP A 87 -1.40 2.34 22.73
CA ASP A 87 -1.65 2.33 24.18
C ASP A 87 -3.10 2.71 24.51
N HIS A 88 -3.72 3.54 23.67
CA HIS A 88 -5.14 3.91 23.77
C HIS A 88 -6.08 2.87 23.13
N GLY A 89 -5.55 1.78 22.55
CA GLY A 89 -6.35 0.71 21.94
C GLY A 89 -7.02 1.09 20.62
N LEU A 90 -6.56 2.14 19.93
CA LEU A 90 -7.18 2.62 18.69
C LEU A 90 -6.94 1.68 17.49
N ILE A 91 -5.81 0.95 17.53
CA ILE A 91 -5.43 -0.04 16.53
C ILE A 91 -4.97 -1.30 17.26
N PRO A 92 -5.53 -2.48 16.93
CA PRO A 92 -5.07 -3.75 17.44
C PRO A 92 -3.58 -3.99 17.14
N TYR A 93 -2.88 -4.62 18.08
CA TYR A 93 -1.51 -5.08 17.88
C TYR A 93 -1.27 -6.39 18.62
N ASP A 94 -0.38 -7.20 18.07
CA ASP A 94 0.18 -8.38 18.71
C ASP A 94 1.58 -8.06 19.25
N GLN A 95 2.00 -8.79 20.28
CA GLN A 95 3.36 -8.68 20.82
C GLN A 95 3.95 -10.07 21.05
N PRO A 96 4.32 -10.80 19.98
CA PRO A 96 5.05 -12.05 20.11
C PRO A 96 6.50 -11.75 20.55
N GLY A 97 6.72 -11.66 21.86
CA GLY A 97 8.02 -11.33 22.47
C GLY A 97 8.13 -9.86 22.92
N SER A 98 9.23 -9.19 22.58
CA SER A 98 9.51 -7.84 23.09
C SER A 98 9.00 -6.70 22.21
N HIS A 99 8.66 -6.98 20.94
CA HIS A 99 8.31 -5.95 19.96
C HIS A 99 6.85 -6.06 19.50
N ARG A 100 6.17 -4.92 19.40
CA ARG A 100 4.81 -4.84 18.87
C ARG A 100 4.80 -5.07 17.35
N ARG A 101 3.78 -5.77 16.89
CA ARG A 101 3.48 -6.09 15.49
C ARG A 101 2.01 -5.77 15.23
N LEU A 102 1.72 -5.09 14.13
CA LEU A 102 0.36 -4.74 13.75
C LEU A 102 0.00 -5.50 12.49
N ARG A 103 -1.24 -5.92 12.32
CA ARG A 103 -1.68 -6.41 11.01
C ARG A 103 -1.82 -5.21 10.08
N LEU A 104 -1.32 -5.34 8.85
CA LEU A 104 -1.44 -4.28 7.85
C LEU A 104 -2.91 -3.88 7.63
N ALA A 105 -3.82 -4.86 7.59
CA ALA A 105 -5.25 -4.61 7.45
C ALA A 105 -5.82 -3.68 8.55
N ASP A 106 -5.43 -3.87 9.81
CA ASP A 106 -5.93 -3.05 10.92
C ASP A 106 -5.41 -1.61 10.84
N VAL A 107 -4.16 -1.43 10.38
CA VAL A 107 -3.56 -0.11 10.16
C VAL A 107 -4.28 0.63 9.03
N LEU A 108 -4.51 -0.03 7.89
CA LEU A 108 -5.20 0.57 6.74
C LEU A 108 -6.67 0.88 7.05
N GLU A 109 -7.37 0.04 7.80
CA GLU A 109 -8.75 0.34 8.22
C GLU A 109 -8.80 1.53 9.19
N HIS A 110 -7.80 1.69 10.07
CA HIS A 110 -7.70 2.91 10.87
C HIS A 110 -7.49 4.16 10.00
N GLN A 111 -6.58 4.11 9.03
CA GLN A 111 -6.37 5.21 8.08
C GLN A 111 -7.66 5.59 7.35
N ARG A 112 -8.41 4.58 6.87
CA ARG A 112 -9.67 4.78 6.14
C ARG A 112 -10.74 5.44 7.00
N ARG A 113 -10.84 5.06 8.29
CA ARG A 113 -11.74 5.71 9.26
C ARG A 113 -11.39 7.18 9.47
N CYS A 114 -10.11 7.49 9.66
CA CYS A 114 -9.67 8.88 9.88
C CYS A 114 -9.78 9.75 8.63
N HIS A 115 -9.50 9.21 7.44
CA HIS A 115 -9.66 9.94 6.18
C HIS A 115 -11.14 10.24 5.86
N HIS A 116 -12.08 9.45 6.37
CA HIS A 116 -13.52 9.74 6.24
C HIS A 116 -13.97 10.94 7.09
N GLU A 117 -13.16 11.38 8.07
CA GLU A 117 -13.46 12.57 8.89
C GLU A 117 -12.92 13.89 8.30
N ASP A 118 -12.20 13.86 7.18
CA ASP A 118 -11.85 15.08 6.41
C ASP A 118 -12.95 15.33 5.36
N PRO A 119 -13.80 16.37 5.48
CA PRO A 119 -14.78 16.68 4.44
C PRO A 119 -14.05 17.00 3.13
N PRO A 120 -14.65 16.70 1.97
CA PRO A 120 -14.02 17.02 0.68
C PRO A 120 -13.75 18.52 0.61
N GLN A 121 -12.47 18.89 0.52
CA GLN A 121 -12.07 20.26 0.22
C GLN A 121 -12.57 20.59 -1.19
N THR A 122 -13.54 21.50 -1.23
CA THR A 122 -14.18 22.07 -2.43
C THR A 122 -13.19 22.88 -3.25
#